data_AF-A0ABD2WRN7-F1
#
_entry.id   AF-A0ABD2WRN7-F1
#
_cell.length_a   1.000
_cell.length_b   1.000
_cell.length_c   1.000
_cell.angle_alpha   90.00
_cell.angle_beta   90.00
_cell.angle_gamma   90.00
#
_symmetry.space_group_name_H-M   'P 1'
#
loop_
_entity.id
_entity.type
_entity.pdbx_description
1 polymer ?
#
loop_
_entity_poly.entity_id
_entity_poly.type
_entity_poly.pdbx_seq_one_letter_code
_entity_poly.pdbx_strand_id
1 'polypeptide(L)'
;MNSVLRKKIDVIEIPELTSRLNILCLNDDCLIEIFMNLTIKDRFMIKRVTDSGLGAISSVPKLQTLSYDNLKKITGRSITYIPYLRKMSCYGCSNLVDDGLCEILRTNENLEFIDVGQCHNLSVNFIKFASEAVRLRTNGVSLIIYISKSMRHIIKLNYSISPSLHVMIPVDDLKHQYT
;
A
#
# COMPACT_ATOMS: atom_id res chain seq x y z
N MET A 1 43.52 5.16 59.15
CA MET A 1 43.49 5.48 57.70
C MET A 1 42.61 4.42 57.04
N ASN A 2 41.28 4.50 56.99
CA ASN A 2 40.39 5.56 56.49
C ASN A 2 40.77 6.14 55.13
N SER A 3 40.34 5.45 54.07
CA SER A 3 39.85 6.01 52.80
C SER A 3 39.06 4.88 52.12
N VAL A 4 37.74 4.83 52.28
CA VAL A 4 36.80 5.47 51.33
C VAL A 4 37.19 5.12 49.90
N LEU A 5 36.42 4.24 49.25
CA LEU A 5 35.66 4.58 48.05
C LEU A 5 34.90 3.35 47.57
N ARG A 6 33.58 3.43 47.76
CA ARG A 6 32.56 2.66 47.05
C ARG A 6 32.99 2.51 45.59
N LYS A 7 32.98 1.30 45.04
CA LYS A 7 32.84 1.14 43.59
C LYS A 7 31.54 1.84 43.22
N LYS A 8 31.67 3.03 42.64
CA LYS A 8 30.58 3.70 41.92
C LYS A 8 30.03 2.66 40.95
N ILE A 9 28.76 2.33 41.13
CA ILE A 9 27.94 1.89 40.01
C ILE A 9 28.01 3.08 39.07
N ASP A 10 28.82 2.98 38.04
CA ASP A 10 28.73 3.91 36.92
C ASP A 10 27.35 3.63 36.32
N VAL A 11 26.40 4.45 36.77
CA VAL A 11 25.17 4.73 36.04
C VAL A 11 25.67 5.23 34.69
N ILE A 12 25.70 4.33 33.72
CA ILE A 12 25.83 4.72 32.33
C ILE A 12 24.56 5.52 32.07
N GLU A 13 24.67 6.84 32.14
CA GLU A 13 23.71 7.75 31.53
C GLU A 13 23.53 7.25 30.10
N ILE A 14 22.38 6.65 29.81
CA ILE A 14 22.01 6.29 28.44
C ILE A 14 21.79 7.63 27.75
N PRO A 15 22.71 8.08 26.87
CA PRO A 15 22.48 9.31 26.12
C PRO A 15 21.26 9.01 25.24
N GLU A 16 20.29 9.92 25.25
CA GLU A 16 19.06 9.85 24.46
C GLU A 16 19.26 9.14 23.10
N LEU A 17 18.89 7.86 23.04
CA LEU A 17 18.81 7.11 21.79
C LEU A 17 17.47 7.42 21.09
N THR A 18 17.23 8.72 20.89
CA THR A 18 16.25 9.31 19.96
C THR A 18 16.93 9.67 18.63
N SER A 19 17.87 8.84 18.17
CA SER A 19 18.50 8.99 16.86
C SER A 19 18.42 7.71 16.03
N ARG A 20 17.37 7.65 15.20
CA ARG A 20 17.26 6.93 13.91
C ARG A 20 17.95 5.55 13.88
N LEU A 21 17.20 4.50 14.21
CA LEU A 21 17.54 3.16 13.75
C LEU A 21 17.58 3.15 12.21
N ASN A 22 18.79 3.23 11.65
CA ASN A 22 19.07 2.88 10.27
C ASN A 22 18.94 1.35 10.13
N ILE A 23 17.73 0.85 9.95
CA ILE A 23 17.51 -0.55 9.54
C ILE A 23 17.87 -0.63 8.05
N LEU A 24 19.14 -0.86 7.75
CA LEU A 24 19.67 -0.72 6.39
C LEU A 24 19.32 -1.87 5.44
N CYS A 25 18.81 -3.02 5.90
CA CYS A 25 18.29 -4.09 5.05
C CYS A 25 17.23 -4.93 5.78
N LEU A 26 15.95 -4.67 5.52
CA LEU A 26 14.91 -5.69 5.68
C LEU A 26 14.86 -6.46 4.35
N ASN A 27 15.33 -7.70 4.32
CA ASN A 27 15.13 -8.59 3.18
C ASN A 27 13.75 -9.26 3.28
N ASP A 28 13.34 -9.94 2.21
CA ASP A 28 12.00 -10.56 2.12
C ASP A 28 11.77 -11.57 3.26
N ASP A 29 12.81 -12.28 3.72
CA ASP A 29 12.74 -13.24 4.83
C ASP A 29 12.44 -12.58 6.19
N CYS A 30 13.11 -11.47 6.49
CA CYS A 30 12.85 -10.70 7.72
C CYS A 30 11.43 -10.12 7.75
N LEU A 31 10.84 -9.82 6.59
CA LEU A 31 9.48 -9.30 6.50
C LEU A 31 8.43 -10.39 6.73
N ILE A 32 8.62 -11.59 6.17
CA ILE A 32 7.73 -12.74 6.39
C ILE A 32 7.60 -13.03 7.89
N GLU A 33 8.72 -13.09 8.60
CA GLU A 33 8.75 -13.41 10.03
C GLU A 33 8.10 -12.31 10.89
N ILE A 34 8.32 -11.05 10.53
CA ILE A 34 7.64 -9.92 11.18
C ILE A 34 6.13 -10.01 10.95
N PHE A 35 5.68 -10.28 9.72
CA PHE A 35 4.24 -10.33 9.39
C PHE A 35 3.49 -11.50 10.05
N MET A 36 4.13 -12.66 10.24
CA MET A 36 3.54 -13.81 10.95
C MET A 36 3.31 -13.53 12.45
N ASN A 37 4.10 -12.64 13.07
CA ASN A 37 4.15 -12.45 14.52
C ASN A 37 3.55 -11.11 15.01
N LEU A 38 3.09 -10.23 14.11
CA LEU A 38 2.53 -8.93 14.49
C LEU A 38 1.07 -9.03 14.97
N THR A 39 0.79 -8.47 16.14
CA THR A 39 -0.56 -8.40 16.76
C THR A 39 -1.35 -7.14 16.39
N ILE A 40 -0.74 -6.22 15.63
CA ILE A 40 -1.25 -4.87 15.36
C ILE A 40 -2.12 -4.87 14.09
N LYS A 41 -3.35 -4.34 14.16
CA LYS A 41 -4.44 -4.68 13.23
C LYS A 41 -4.84 -3.66 12.17
N ASP A 42 -4.44 -2.39 12.22
CA ASP A 42 -5.21 -1.38 11.46
C ASP A 42 -4.47 -0.65 10.34
N ARG A 43 -3.12 -0.63 10.30
CA ARG A 43 -2.38 0.07 9.22
C ARG A 43 -0.91 -0.36 9.10
N PHE A 44 -0.49 -0.79 7.91
CA PHE A 44 0.92 -1.10 7.59
C PHE A 44 1.47 -0.22 6.46
N MET A 45 2.75 0.16 6.56
CA MET A 45 3.53 0.86 5.53
C MET A 45 4.81 0.09 5.21
N ILE A 46 5.01 -0.26 3.94
CA ILE A 46 6.18 -1.05 3.49
C ILE A 46 7.15 -0.18 2.68
N LYS A 47 8.46 -0.30 2.94
CA LYS A 47 9.53 0.40 2.22
C LYS A 47 10.61 -0.59 1.74
N ARG A 48 11.05 -0.47 0.48
CA ARG A 48 12.19 -1.18 -0.14
C ARG A 48 12.01 -2.72 -0.31
N VAL A 49 10.87 -3.19 -0.79
CA VAL A 49 10.52 -4.63 -0.90
C VAL A 49 10.28 -5.06 -2.36
N THR A 50 10.46 -6.35 -2.67
CA THR A 50 10.13 -6.95 -3.97
C THR A 50 8.74 -7.58 -3.96
N ASP A 51 8.25 -8.04 -5.11
CA ASP A 51 6.98 -8.76 -5.18
C ASP A 51 6.97 -9.96 -4.21
N SER A 52 8.05 -10.75 -4.14
CA SER A 52 8.13 -11.92 -3.25
C SER A 52 7.91 -11.56 -1.77
N GLY A 53 8.57 -10.51 -1.27
CA GLY A 53 8.39 -10.07 0.12
C GLY A 53 7.03 -9.44 0.40
N LEU A 54 6.40 -8.83 -0.61
CA LEU A 54 5.06 -8.25 -0.46
C LEU A 54 3.97 -9.32 -0.41
N GLY A 55 4.14 -10.46 -1.10
CA GLY A 55 3.17 -11.55 -1.13
C GLY A 55 2.82 -12.13 0.25
N ALA A 56 3.76 -12.05 1.20
CA ALA A 56 3.58 -12.48 2.59
C ALA A 56 2.42 -11.77 3.30
N ILE A 57 2.07 -10.55 2.87
CA ILE A 57 0.98 -9.76 3.46
C ILE A 57 -0.38 -10.48 3.37
N SER A 58 -0.54 -11.39 2.40
CA SER A 58 -1.75 -12.19 2.20
C SER A 58 -2.05 -13.12 3.39
N SER A 59 -1.03 -13.41 4.21
CA SER A 59 -1.16 -14.23 5.42
C SER A 59 -1.58 -13.44 6.66
N VAL A 60 -1.60 -12.11 6.61
CA VAL A 60 -1.91 -11.27 7.78
C VAL A 60 -3.41 -11.32 8.08
N PRO A 61 -3.81 -11.90 9.23
CA PRO A 61 -5.23 -12.07 9.54
C PRO A 61 -5.90 -10.72 9.81
N LYS A 62 -7.09 -10.53 9.24
CA LYS A 62 -7.93 -9.33 9.44
C LYS A 62 -7.31 -8.02 8.94
N LEU A 63 -6.32 -8.06 8.03
CA LEU A 63 -5.76 -6.87 7.43
C LEU A 63 -6.82 -6.09 6.65
N GLN A 64 -7.10 -4.86 7.04
CA GLN A 64 -8.10 -4.00 6.38
C GLN A 64 -7.49 -2.89 5.52
N THR A 65 -6.29 -2.42 5.88
CA THR A 65 -5.63 -1.30 5.18
C THR A 65 -4.18 -1.64 4.87
N LEU A 66 -3.80 -1.53 3.61
CA LEU A 66 -2.45 -1.79 3.12
C LEU A 66 -1.91 -0.57 2.36
N SER A 67 -0.75 -0.05 2.73
CA SER A 67 -0.03 0.96 1.95
C SER A 67 1.38 0.47 1.63
N TYR A 68 1.75 0.51 0.35
CA TYR A 68 3.09 0.21 -0.15
C TYR A 68 3.54 1.26 -1.16
N ASP A 69 3.31 2.52 -0.82
CA ASP A 69 3.61 3.65 -1.69
C ASP A 69 5.10 3.78 -2.02
N ASN A 70 5.39 4.27 -3.23
CA ASN A 70 6.72 4.55 -3.76
C ASN A 70 7.62 3.32 -3.87
N LEU A 71 7.06 2.11 -3.91
CA LEU A 71 7.81 0.89 -4.15
C LEU A 71 8.02 0.63 -5.64
N LYS A 72 9.11 1.18 -6.17
CA LYS A 72 9.47 1.08 -7.60
C LYS A 72 9.78 -0.34 -8.09
N LYS A 73 9.92 -1.35 -7.22
CA LYS A 73 10.22 -2.74 -7.61
C LYS A 73 8.99 -3.64 -7.66
N ILE A 74 7.82 -3.14 -7.24
CA ILE A 74 6.58 -3.91 -7.19
C ILE A 74 5.88 -3.81 -8.54
N THR A 75 5.48 -4.97 -9.07
CA THR A 75 4.66 -5.06 -10.29
C THR A 75 3.19 -5.34 -9.98
N GLY A 76 2.88 -5.66 -8.72
CA GLY A 76 1.53 -5.97 -8.23
C GLY A 76 1.16 -7.45 -8.32
N ARG A 77 1.94 -8.26 -9.05
CA ARG A 77 1.65 -9.69 -9.29
C ARG A 77 1.76 -10.59 -8.07
N SER A 78 2.30 -10.08 -6.96
CA SER A 78 2.55 -10.84 -5.73
C SER A 78 1.39 -10.85 -4.75
N ILE A 79 0.51 -9.85 -4.81
CA ILE A 79 -0.65 -9.76 -3.93
C ILE A 79 -1.82 -10.36 -4.66
N THR A 80 -2.32 -11.49 -4.16
CA THR A 80 -3.44 -12.20 -4.79
C THR A 80 -4.70 -12.05 -3.97
N TYR A 81 -4.77 -12.52 -2.71
CA TYR A 81 -6.00 -12.50 -1.91
C TYR A 81 -5.76 -12.03 -0.47
N ILE A 82 -6.49 -11.00 -0.04
CA ILE A 82 -6.50 -10.49 1.33
C ILE A 82 -7.98 -10.34 1.75
N PRO A 83 -8.57 -11.33 2.46
CA PRO A 83 -10.03 -11.47 2.64
C PRO A 83 -10.74 -10.26 3.25
N TYR A 84 -10.04 -9.52 4.10
CA TYR A 84 -10.59 -8.40 4.87
C TYR A 84 -10.14 -7.03 4.37
N LEU A 85 -9.41 -6.98 3.24
CA LEU A 85 -8.88 -5.73 2.72
C LEU A 85 -10.00 -4.81 2.26
N ARG A 86 -10.03 -3.60 2.80
CA ARG A 86 -10.99 -2.54 2.47
C ARG A 86 -10.32 -1.36 1.79
N LYS A 87 -9.07 -1.07 2.12
CA LYS A 87 -8.34 0.09 1.60
C LYS A 87 -6.92 -0.28 1.19
N MET A 88 -6.51 0.16 0.01
CA MET A 88 -5.15 -0.02 -0.49
C MET A 88 -4.57 1.29 -1.00
N SER A 89 -3.28 1.50 -0.81
CA SER A 89 -2.50 2.56 -1.46
C SER A 89 -1.23 1.99 -2.04
N CYS A 90 -0.99 2.30 -3.31
CA CYS A 90 0.23 1.96 -4.04
C CYS A 90 0.76 3.19 -4.80
N TYR A 91 0.48 4.37 -4.26
CA TYR A 91 0.83 5.67 -4.84
C TYR A 91 2.31 5.72 -5.23
N GLY A 92 2.62 6.22 -6.43
CA GLY A 92 3.99 6.39 -6.89
C GLY A 92 4.75 5.09 -7.21
N CYS A 93 4.06 3.95 -7.31
CA CYS A 93 4.66 2.70 -7.77
C CYS A 93 4.83 2.71 -9.29
N SER A 94 5.97 3.21 -9.77
CA SER A 94 6.21 3.43 -11.20
C SER A 94 6.28 2.18 -12.07
N ASN A 95 6.52 0.99 -11.49
CA ASN A 95 6.59 -0.28 -12.22
C ASN A 95 5.31 -1.14 -12.11
N LEU A 96 4.28 -0.60 -11.47
CA LEU A 96 2.98 -1.24 -11.36
C LEU A 96 2.26 -1.21 -12.72
N VAL A 97 1.75 -2.35 -13.16
CA VAL A 97 1.06 -2.51 -14.45
C VAL A 97 -0.35 -3.06 -14.23
N ASP A 98 -1.22 -2.88 -15.22
CA ASP A 98 -2.64 -3.27 -15.15
C ASP A 98 -2.84 -4.68 -14.57
N ASP A 99 -2.15 -5.69 -15.13
CA ASP A 99 -2.28 -7.09 -14.72
C ASP A 99 -2.08 -7.32 -13.22
N GLY A 100 -1.12 -6.61 -12.62
CA GLY A 100 -0.79 -6.76 -11.20
C GLY A 100 -1.91 -6.28 -10.28
N LEU A 101 -2.63 -5.21 -10.65
CA LEU A 101 -3.76 -4.72 -9.87
C LEU A 101 -5.08 -5.41 -10.20
N CYS A 102 -5.25 -5.90 -11.43
CA CYS A 102 -6.45 -6.60 -11.84
C CYS A 102 -6.70 -7.87 -10.99
N GLU A 103 -5.65 -8.57 -10.56
CA GLU A 103 -5.79 -9.74 -9.67
C GLU A 103 -6.39 -9.35 -8.31
N ILE A 104 -5.87 -8.29 -7.69
CA ILE A 104 -6.37 -7.76 -6.41
C ILE A 104 -7.85 -7.38 -6.51
N LEU A 105 -8.24 -6.72 -7.61
CA LEU A 105 -9.63 -6.35 -7.84
C LEU A 105 -10.57 -7.54 -8.04
N ARG A 106 -10.06 -8.63 -8.64
CA ARG A 106 -10.83 -9.85 -8.90
C ARG A 106 -11.12 -10.63 -7.61
N THR A 107 -10.16 -10.70 -6.71
CA THR A 107 -10.23 -11.58 -5.53
C THR A 107 -10.68 -10.84 -4.27
N ASN A 108 -10.59 -9.50 -4.21
CA ASN A 108 -10.90 -8.71 -3.01
C ASN A 108 -12.19 -7.91 -3.21
N GLU A 109 -13.32 -8.60 -3.19
CA GLU A 109 -14.65 -8.01 -3.39
C GLU A 109 -15.03 -6.95 -2.32
N ASN A 110 -14.40 -7.00 -1.14
CA ASN A 110 -14.61 -6.04 -0.05
C ASN A 110 -13.78 -4.76 -0.18
N LEU A 111 -12.96 -4.63 -1.23
CA LEU A 111 -12.12 -3.45 -1.42
C LEU A 111 -12.99 -2.23 -1.78
N GLU A 112 -12.94 -1.21 -0.94
CA GLU A 112 -13.70 0.04 -1.03
C GLU A 112 -12.88 1.18 -1.62
N PHE A 113 -11.57 1.14 -1.48
CA PHE A 113 -10.69 2.21 -1.87
C PHE A 113 -9.33 1.71 -2.38
N ILE A 114 -8.88 2.27 -3.49
CA ILE A 114 -7.51 2.11 -3.98
C ILE A 114 -6.93 3.44 -4.46
N ASP A 115 -5.74 3.77 -3.97
CA ASP A 115 -4.94 4.89 -4.49
C ASP A 115 -3.84 4.37 -5.42
N VAL A 116 -3.94 4.75 -6.70
CA VAL A 116 -2.96 4.49 -7.76
C VAL A 116 -2.38 5.79 -8.32
N GLY A 117 -2.47 6.90 -7.58
CA GLY A 117 -1.86 8.17 -7.93
C GLY A 117 -0.37 8.03 -8.22
N GLN A 118 0.15 8.81 -9.16
CA GLN A 118 1.52 8.73 -9.67
C GLN A 118 1.98 7.34 -10.17
N CYS A 119 1.07 6.38 -10.40
CA CYS A 119 1.36 5.14 -11.12
C CYS A 119 1.19 5.38 -12.62
N HIS A 120 2.29 5.62 -13.33
CA HIS A 120 2.27 6.07 -14.72
C HIS A 120 2.11 4.95 -15.76
N ASN A 121 2.30 3.70 -15.37
CA ASN A 121 2.21 2.53 -16.25
C ASN A 121 0.82 1.88 -16.28
N LEU A 122 -0.17 2.48 -15.61
CA LEU A 122 -1.56 2.04 -15.66
C LEU A 122 -2.28 2.66 -16.85
N SER A 123 -3.09 1.85 -17.53
CA SER A 123 -3.81 2.25 -18.74
C SER A 123 -5.32 2.34 -18.52
N VAL A 124 -6.05 2.70 -19.59
CA VAL A 124 -7.53 2.64 -19.60
C VAL A 124 -8.06 1.23 -19.36
N ASN A 125 -7.28 0.19 -19.64
CA ASN A 125 -7.70 -1.20 -19.46
C ASN A 125 -7.85 -1.55 -17.98
N PHE A 126 -7.00 -1.02 -17.10
CA PHE A 126 -7.16 -1.15 -15.65
C PHE A 126 -8.54 -0.65 -15.18
N ILE A 127 -8.97 0.53 -15.64
CA ILE A 127 -10.28 1.10 -15.25
C ILE A 127 -11.45 0.31 -15.86
N LYS A 128 -11.31 -0.18 -17.10
CA LYS A 128 -12.33 -1.06 -17.71
C LYS A 128 -12.48 -2.37 -16.92
N PHE A 129 -11.35 -2.97 -16.54
CA PHE A 129 -11.35 -4.17 -15.72
C PHE A 129 -11.99 -3.91 -14.35
N ALA A 130 -11.61 -2.82 -13.68
CA ALA A 130 -12.20 -2.45 -12.39
C ALA A 130 -13.72 -2.29 -12.48
N SER A 131 -14.22 -1.68 -13.56
CA SER A 131 -15.66 -1.52 -13.80
C SER A 131 -16.39 -2.86 -13.88
N GLU A 132 -15.79 -3.84 -14.56
CA GLU A 132 -16.36 -5.18 -14.68
C GLU A 132 -16.27 -5.96 -13.37
N ALA A 133 -15.11 -5.93 -12.70
CA ALA A 133 -14.93 -6.57 -11.40
C ALA A 133 -15.95 -6.07 -10.37
N VAL A 134 -16.20 -4.74 -10.34
CA VAL A 134 -17.19 -4.13 -9.45
C VAL A 134 -18.63 -4.51 -9.84
N ARG A 135 -18.94 -4.67 -11.13
CA ARG A 135 -20.26 -5.16 -11.58
C ARG A 135 -20.56 -6.58 -11.11
N LEU A 136 -19.54 -7.42 -11.02
CA LEU A 136 -19.67 -8.82 -10.61
C LEU A 136 -19.76 -9.01 -9.09
N ARG A 137 -19.48 -7.97 -8.29
CA ARG A 137 -19.60 -8.03 -6.84
C ARG A 137 -21.04 -8.30 -6.42
N THR A 138 -21.24 -9.32 -5.60
CA THR A 138 -22.56 -9.66 -5.04
C THR A 138 -22.80 -9.01 -3.67
N ASN A 139 -21.76 -8.44 -3.06
CA ASN A 139 -21.80 -7.83 -1.72
C ASN A 139 -22.28 -6.36 -1.70
N GLY A 140 -22.51 -5.75 -2.88
CA GLY A 140 -22.93 -4.34 -2.99
C GLY A 140 -21.86 -3.30 -2.63
N VAL A 141 -20.59 -3.71 -2.46
CA VAL A 141 -19.50 -2.80 -2.08
C VAL A 141 -19.05 -1.96 -3.27
N SER A 142 -19.22 -0.65 -3.16
CA SER A 142 -18.65 0.32 -4.12
C SER A 142 -17.13 0.42 -4.00
N LEU A 143 -16.46 0.79 -5.10
CA LEU A 143 -15.03 1.03 -5.15
C LEU A 143 -14.74 2.48 -5.56
N ILE A 144 -13.86 3.14 -4.81
CA ILE A 144 -13.26 4.43 -5.16
C ILE A 144 -11.83 4.20 -5.63
N ILE A 145 -11.48 4.75 -6.80
CA ILE A 145 -10.12 4.72 -7.35
C ILE A 145 -9.60 6.13 -7.48
N TYR A 146 -8.47 6.42 -6.82
CA TYR A 146 -7.70 7.64 -7.05
C TYR A 146 -6.67 7.39 -8.13
N ILE A 147 -6.73 8.17 -9.21
CA ILE A 147 -5.84 8.07 -10.36
C ILE A 147 -4.95 9.29 -10.51
N SER A 148 -3.82 9.10 -11.20
CA SER A 148 -2.93 10.18 -11.62
C SER A 148 -3.65 11.20 -12.51
N LYS A 149 -3.29 12.48 -12.40
CA LYS A 149 -3.78 13.53 -13.32
C LYS A 149 -3.54 13.21 -14.81
N SER A 150 -2.47 12.49 -15.16
CA SER A 150 -2.21 12.05 -16.53
C SER A 150 -3.34 11.18 -17.10
N MET A 151 -4.03 10.43 -16.23
CA MET A 151 -5.14 9.55 -16.57
C MET A 151 -6.50 10.25 -16.64
N ARG A 152 -6.57 11.59 -16.47
CA ARG A 152 -7.82 12.37 -16.48
C ARG A 152 -8.70 12.17 -17.71
N HIS A 153 -8.09 11.84 -18.84
CA HIS A 153 -8.82 11.61 -20.08
C HIS A 153 -9.75 10.40 -19.96
N ILE A 154 -9.41 9.42 -19.11
CA ILE A 154 -10.23 8.22 -18.87
C ILE A 154 -11.58 8.57 -18.23
N ILE A 155 -11.61 9.59 -17.35
CA ILE A 155 -12.86 10.05 -16.72
C ILE A 155 -13.83 10.64 -17.76
N LYS A 156 -13.30 11.23 -18.84
CA LYS A 156 -14.11 11.82 -19.93
C LYS A 156 -14.57 10.79 -20.95
N LEU A 157 -13.92 9.63 -21.01
CA LEU A 157 -14.36 8.54 -21.86
C LEU A 157 -15.61 7.96 -21.19
N ASN A 158 -16.76 8.34 -21.74
CA ASN A 158 -18.12 8.00 -21.28
C ASN A 158 -18.41 6.49 -21.46
N TYR A 159 -17.54 5.63 -20.94
CA TYR A 159 -17.77 4.21 -20.87
C TYR A 159 -18.91 3.96 -19.88
N SER A 160 -19.65 2.86 -20.07
CA SER A 160 -20.63 2.35 -19.10
C SER A 160 -19.91 1.89 -17.82
N ILE A 161 -19.31 2.82 -17.08
CA ILE A 161 -18.68 2.57 -15.78
C ILE A 161 -19.77 2.09 -14.83
N SER A 162 -19.48 1.04 -14.05
CA SER A 162 -20.40 0.57 -13.01
C SER A 162 -20.84 1.75 -12.13
N PRO A 163 -22.14 1.88 -11.78
CA PRO A 163 -22.58 2.95 -10.87
C PRO A 163 -21.92 2.86 -9.48
N SER A 164 -21.37 1.69 -9.14
CA SER A 164 -20.65 1.45 -7.89
C SER A 164 -19.14 1.64 -8.02
N LEU A 165 -18.62 2.10 -9.17
CA LEU A 165 -17.22 2.48 -9.36
C LEU A 165 -17.09 4.00 -9.50
N HIS A 166 -16.32 4.61 -8.61
CA HIS A 166 -16.04 6.05 -8.61
C HIS A 166 -14.56 6.29 -8.88
N VAL A 167 -14.23 6.96 -9.99
CA VAL A 167 -12.85 7.31 -10.34
C VAL A 167 -12.63 8.81 -10.10
N MET A 168 -11.63 9.15 -9.30
CA MET A 168 -11.36 10.51 -8.84
C MET A 168 -9.88 10.87 -9.02
N ILE A 169 -9.58 12.17 -9.11
CA ILE A 169 -8.21 12.70 -9.09
C ILE A 169 -8.03 13.44 -7.76
N PRO A 170 -6.98 13.13 -6.97
CA PRO A 170 -6.72 13.83 -5.71
C PRO A 170 -6.56 15.35 -5.88
N VAL A 171 -7.05 16.13 -4.91
CA VAL A 171 -7.00 17.60 -4.97
C VAL A 171 -5.57 18.15 -4.99
N ASP A 172 -4.63 17.49 -4.31
CA ASP A 172 -3.22 17.92 -4.27
C ASP A 172 -2.52 17.75 -5.64
N ASP A 173 -2.97 16.79 -6.46
CA ASP A 173 -2.51 16.63 -7.84
C ASP A 173 -3.07 17.73 -8.77
N LEU A 174 -4.13 18.45 -8.37
CA LEU A 174 -4.73 19.55 -9.13
C LEU A 174 -4.00 20.89 -8.92
N LYS A 175 -3.34 21.09 -7.77
CA LYS A 175 -2.71 22.37 -7.38
C LYS A 175 -1.49 22.77 -8.21
N HIS A 176 -0.86 21.85 -8.94
CA HIS A 176 0.26 22.13 -9.86
C HIS A 176 -0.21 22.76 -11.19
N GLN A 177 -1.20 23.66 -11.16
CA GLN A 177 -1.74 24.35 -12.34
C GLN A 177 -1.38 25.85 -12.40
N TYR A 178 -0.70 26.38 -11.40
CA TYR A 178 -0.46 27.83 -11.25
C TYR A 178 0.98 28.21 -10.90
N THR A 179 1.96 27.36 -11.21
CA THR A 179 3.40 27.70 -11.15
C THR A 179 4.08 27.24 -12.41
#